data_AF-A0A2P8K9E7-F1
#
_entry.id   AF-A0A2P8K9E7-F1
#
_cell.length_a   1.000
_cell.length_b   1.000
_cell.length_c   1.000
_cell.angle_alpha   90.00
_cell.angle_beta   90.00
_cell.angle_gamma   90.00
#
_symmetry.space_group_name_H-M   'P 1'
#
loop_
_entity.id
_entity.type
_entity.pdbx_description
1 polymer ?
#
loop_
_entity_poly.entity_id
_entity_poly.type
_entity_poly.pdbx_seq_one_letter_code
_entity_poly.pdbx_strand_id
1 'polypeptide(L)'
;MSTAHIKDLDGSDRFFNLVDFKWLMAGMGWWVDLSRLQSDKAYIDECLQRALRSDSELLQKRSVEMLGLRRGSDAHCDAAMPCTSSTWHRDGH
;
A
#
# COMPACT_ATOMS: atom_id res chain seq x y z
N MET A 1 -2.75 7.00 -33.74
CA MET A 1 -3.45 6.09 -32.80
C MET A 1 -2.65 6.09 -31.51
N SER A 2 -3.02 6.94 -30.55
CA SER A 2 -2.30 7.04 -29.26
C SER A 2 -2.99 6.15 -28.24
N THR A 3 -2.29 5.10 -27.80
CA THR A 3 -2.72 4.21 -26.72
C THR A 3 -2.46 4.89 -25.38
N ALA A 4 -3.44 5.65 -24.91
CA ALA A 4 -3.49 6.17 -23.54
C ALA A 4 -3.83 5.01 -22.59
N HIS A 5 -2.83 4.22 -22.17
CA HIS A 5 -3.05 3.12 -21.24
C HIS A 5 -1.88 2.95 -20.26
N ILE A 6 -1.50 3.99 -19.52
CA ILE A 6 -0.64 3.80 -18.33
C ILE A 6 -0.98 4.85 -17.27
N LYS A 7 -2.12 4.68 -16.58
CA LYS A 7 -2.40 5.39 -15.32
C LYS A 7 -2.83 4.47 -14.18
N ASP A 8 -2.69 3.15 -14.36
CA ASP A 8 -3.01 2.13 -13.35
C ASP A 8 -1.76 1.33 -12.87
N LEU A 9 -0.58 1.96 -12.93
CA LEU A 9 0.64 1.30 -12.44
C LEU A 9 0.63 1.11 -10.92
N ASP A 10 0.01 2.04 -10.17
CA ASP A 10 0.09 2.06 -8.71
C ASP A 10 -0.52 0.82 -8.04
N GLY A 11 -1.66 0.34 -8.55
CA GLY A 11 -2.33 -0.85 -8.03
C GLY A 11 -1.66 -2.16 -8.46
N SER A 12 -1.22 -2.23 -9.72
CA SER A 12 -0.56 -3.42 -10.28
C SER A 12 0.81 -3.64 -9.63
N ASP A 13 1.61 -2.58 -9.47
CA ASP A 13 2.92 -2.66 -8.84
C ASP A 13 2.82 -3.12 -7.38
N ARG A 14 1.81 -2.65 -6.64
CA ARG A 14 1.54 -3.12 -5.29
C ARG A 14 1.18 -4.60 -5.25
N PHE A 15 0.33 -5.07 -6.16
CA PHE A 15 -0.05 -6.48 -6.22
C PHE A 15 1.14 -7.38 -6.52
N PHE A 16 1.99 -7.01 -7.48
CA PHE A 16 3.22 -7.75 -7.77
C PHE A 16 4.16 -7.81 -6.57
N ASN A 17 4.35 -6.70 -5.85
CA ASN A 17 5.16 -6.69 -4.62
C ASN A 17 4.61 -7.64 -3.54
N LEU A 18 3.28 -7.73 -3.39
CA LEU A 18 2.65 -8.67 -2.44
C LEU A 18 2.80 -10.13 -2.87
N VAL A 19 2.70 -10.41 -4.16
CA VAL A 19 2.92 -11.75 -4.73
C VAL A 19 4.38 -12.18 -4.57
N ASP A 20 5.34 -11.30 -4.89
CA ASP A 20 6.76 -11.54 -4.69
C ASP A 20 7.07 -11.81 -3.22
N PHE A 21 6.55 -10.97 -2.31
CA PHE A 21 6.71 -11.17 -0.87
C PHE A 21 6.16 -12.52 -0.41
N LYS A 22 4.96 -12.89 -0.88
CA LYS A 22 4.35 -14.20 -0.58
C LYS A 22 5.25 -15.35 -1.04
N TRP A 23 5.81 -15.28 -2.24
CA TRP A 23 6.70 -16.33 -2.75
C TRP A 23 8.00 -16.43 -1.96
N LEU A 24 8.57 -15.30 -1.55
CA LEU A 24 9.77 -15.31 -0.70
C LEU A 24 9.49 -15.95 0.67
N MET A 25 8.34 -15.65 1.28
CA MET A 25 7.93 -16.28 2.53
C MET A 25 7.71 -17.79 2.36
N ALA A 26 7.09 -18.22 1.26
CA ALA A 26 6.93 -19.64 0.94
C ALA A 26 8.28 -20.35 0.75
N GLY A 27 9.27 -19.68 0.13
CA GLY A 27 10.64 -20.19 0.02
C GLY A 27 11.33 -20.39 1.37
N MET A 28 10.94 -19.63 2.40
CA MET A 28 11.40 -19.79 3.79
C MET A 28 10.55 -20.80 4.60
N GLY A 29 9.56 -21.46 3.98
CA GLY A 29 8.67 -22.42 4.63
C GLY A 29 7.41 -21.84 5.27
N TRP A 30 7.12 -20.55 5.05
CA TRP A 30 5.95 -19.86 5.61
C TRP A 30 4.86 -19.67 4.56
N TRP A 31 3.68 -20.24 4.83
CA TRP A 31 2.51 -20.05 3.96
C TRP A 31 1.78 -18.75 4.31
N VAL A 32 1.73 -17.84 3.34
CA VAL A 32 1.04 -16.55 3.48
C VAL A 32 -0.20 -16.52 2.60
N ASP A 33 -1.32 -16.11 3.20
CA ASP A 33 -2.58 -15.89 2.50
C ASP A 33 -2.57 -14.50 1.84
N LEU A 34 -2.64 -14.48 0.51
CA LEU A 34 -2.56 -13.24 -0.29
C LEU A 34 -3.80 -12.36 -0.12
N SER A 35 -4.98 -12.95 0.09
CA SER A 35 -6.22 -12.21 0.29
C SER A 35 -6.18 -11.50 1.63
N ARG A 36 -5.73 -12.19 2.68
CA ARG A 36 -5.50 -11.56 3.99
C ARG A 36 -4.38 -10.55 3.95
N LEU A 37 -3.29 -10.81 3.23
CA LEU A 37 -2.16 -9.87 3.11
C LEU A 37 -2.58 -8.52 2.50
N GLN A 38 -3.57 -8.52 1.61
CA GLN A 38 -4.10 -7.30 1.00
C GLN A 38 -5.05 -6.52 1.92
N SER A 39 -5.91 -7.22 2.67
CA SER A 39 -7.02 -6.59 3.41
C SER A 39 -6.76 -6.42 4.90
N ASP A 40 -5.87 -7.21 5.49
CA ASP A 40 -5.62 -7.25 6.93
C ASP A 40 -4.28 -6.60 7.26
N LYS A 41 -4.35 -5.35 7.75
CA LYS A 41 -3.18 -4.56 8.15
C LYS A 41 -2.37 -5.23 9.27
N ALA A 42 -3.01 -5.96 10.20
CA ALA A 42 -2.28 -6.63 11.28
C ALA A 42 -1.55 -7.88 10.77
N TYR A 43 -2.19 -8.63 9.87
CA TYR A 43 -1.60 -9.83 9.27
C TYR A 43 -0.35 -9.53 8.45
N ILE A 44 -0.36 -8.44 7.66
CA ILE A 44 0.85 -8.02 6.92
C ILE A 44 1.97 -7.58 7.87
N ASP A 45 1.64 -6.84 8.94
CA ASP A 45 2.62 -6.42 9.95
C ASP A 45 3.27 -7.63 10.67
N GLU A 46 2.49 -8.67 11.00
CA GLU A 46 3.05 -9.92 11.53
C GLU A 46 3.98 -10.62 10.53
N CYS A 47 3.57 -10.72 9.26
CA CYS A 47 4.38 -11.35 8.22
C CYS A 47 5.70 -10.60 8.01
N LEU A 48 5.66 -9.27 8.01
CA LEU A 48 6.83 -8.41 7.90
C LEU A 48 7.77 -8.57 9.10
N GLN A 49 7.24 -8.67 10.33
CA GLN A 49 8.08 -8.94 11.50
C GLN A 49 8.79 -10.29 11.43
N ARG A 50 8.11 -11.34 10.93
CA ARG A 50 8.73 -12.66 10.72
C ARG A 50 9.79 -12.62 9.62
N ALA A 51 9.50 -11.90 8.54
CA ALA A 51 10.41 -11.71 7.42
C ALA A 51 11.68 -10.95 7.82
N LEU A 52 11.55 -9.92 8.64
CA LEU A 52 12.69 -9.13 9.18
C LEU A 52 13.57 -9.93 10.15
N ARG A 53 13.01 -10.93 10.84
CA ARG A 53 13.77 -11.82 11.74
C ARG A 53 14.39 -13.03 11.04
N SER A 54 14.09 -13.24 9.75
CA SER A 54 14.63 -14.36 8.98
C SER A 54 16.05 -14.07 8.50
N ASP A 55 16.88 -15.11 8.33
CA ASP A 55 18.28 -14.97 7.88
C ASP A 55 18.43 -14.63 6.38
N SER A 56 17.33 -14.44 5.66
CA SER A 56 17.35 -14.10 4.23
C SER A 56 17.45 -12.59 4.02
N GLU A 57 18.63 -12.10 3.64
CA GLU A 57 18.89 -10.69 3.36
C GLU A 57 17.93 -10.11 2.30
N LEU A 58 17.59 -10.92 1.29
CA LEU A 58 16.66 -10.51 0.23
C LEU A 58 15.25 -10.30 0.78
N LEU A 59 14.77 -11.20 1.64
CA LEU A 59 13.46 -11.08 2.29
C LEU A 59 13.42 -9.89 3.26
N GLN A 60 14.50 -9.66 4.02
CA GLN A 60 14.62 -8.49 4.90
C GLN A 60 14.55 -7.18 4.09
N LYS A 61 15.33 -7.07 3.02
CA LYS A 61 15.34 -5.88 2.15
C LYS A 61 13.95 -5.61 1.55
N ARG A 62 13.30 -6.63 1.01
CA ARG A 62 11.93 -6.50 0.46
C ARG A 62 10.90 -6.11 1.51
N SER A 63 11.07 -6.57 2.75
CA SER A 63 10.19 -6.20 3.86
C SER A 63 10.30 -4.70 4.19
N VAL A 64 11.52 -4.16 4.19
CA VAL A 64 11.75 -2.72 4.40
C VAL A 64 11.15 -1.89 3.27
N GLU A 65 11.29 -2.32 2.02
CA GLU A 65 10.70 -1.65 0.86
C GLU A 65 9.16 -1.62 0.94
N MET A 66 8.52 -2.75 1.33
CA MET A 66 7.08 -2.82 1.56
C MET A 66 6.60 -1.85 2.67
N LEU A 67 7.35 -1.74 3.77
CA LEU A 67 7.05 -0.78 4.84
C LEU A 67 7.13 0.67 4.34
N GLY A 68 8.11 0.97 3.47
CA GLY A 68 8.28 2.28 2.84
C GLY A 68 7.14 2.63 1.88
N LEU A 69 6.73 1.70 1.02
CA LEU A 69 5.61 1.86 0.08
C LEU A 69 4.30 2.18 0.81
N ARG A 70 4.07 1.55 1.97
CA ARG A 70 2.83 1.75 2.75
C ARG A 70 2.73 3.17 3.31
N ARG A 71 3.86 3.72 3.78
CA ARG A 71 3.93 5.09 4.33
C ARG A 71 3.70 6.18 3.27
N GLY A 72 3.93 5.88 1.99
CA GLY A 72 3.61 6.75 0.87
C GLY A 72 2.12 6.78 0.50
N SER A 73 1.39 5.68 0.67
CA SER A 73 -0.03 5.60 0.27
C SER A 73 -1.02 6.01 1.35
N ASP A 74 -0.67 5.97 2.64
CA ASP A 74 -1.49 6.60 3.69
C ASP A 74 -1.51 8.15 3.52
N ALA A 75 -0.71 8.74 2.62
CA ALA A 75 -0.80 10.15 2.24
C ALA A 75 -1.88 10.44 1.18
N HIS A 76 -2.53 9.42 0.62
CA HIS A 76 -3.76 9.58 -0.18
C HIS A 76 -4.99 9.58 0.75
N CYS A 77 -4.94 10.40 1.80
CA CYS A 77 -6.17 10.91 2.39
C CYS A 77 -6.66 11.99 1.44
N ASP A 78 -7.64 11.61 0.62
CA ASP A 78 -8.52 12.43 -0.18
C ASP A 78 -8.66 13.87 0.38
N ALA A 79 -7.90 14.78 -0.21
CA ALA A 79 -8.22 16.20 -0.20
C ALA A 79 -9.35 16.41 -1.22
N ALA A 80 -10.55 15.88 -0.94
CA ALA A 80 -11.75 16.38 -1.58
C ALA A 80 -11.95 17.83 -1.14
N MET A 81 -11.90 18.68 -2.15
CA MET A 81 -11.83 20.13 -2.14
C MET A 81 -13.03 20.85 -1.46
N PRO A 82 -12.85 22.14 -1.08
CA PRO A 82 -13.82 22.90 -0.31
C PRO A 82 -15.03 23.29 -1.17
N CYS A 83 -16.23 22.87 -0.78
CA CYS A 83 -17.45 23.46 -1.31
C CYS A 83 -17.62 24.86 -0.71
N THR A 84 -17.14 25.85 -1.47
CA THR A 84 -17.44 27.26 -1.32
C THR A 84 -18.96 27.47 -1.34
N SER A 85 -19.56 27.59 -0.16
CA SER A 85 -20.90 28.16 -0.02
C SER A 85 -20.74 29.64 0.30
N SER A 86 -20.33 30.41 -0.70
CA SER A 86 -20.55 31.85 -0.70
C SER A 86 -22.04 32.07 -0.94
N THR A 87 -22.79 32.44 0.11
CA THR A 87 -24.05 33.15 -0.07
C THR A 87 -23.97 34.45 0.69
N TRP A 88 -24.02 35.51 -0.11
CA TRP A 88 -23.87 36.91 0.19
C TRP A 88 -24.84 37.41 1.27
N HIS A 89 -24.31 38.25 2.18
CA HIS A 89 -24.85 39.58 2.50
C HIS A 89 -26.30 39.65 3.06
N ARG A 90 -26.50 40.18 4.28
CA ARG A 90 -26.86 41.60 4.54
C ARG A 90 -27.47 41.85 5.95
N ASP A 91 -27.07 43.00 6.53
CA ASP A 91 -27.71 43.82 7.59
C ASP A 91 -27.86 43.24 9.01
N GLY A 92 -27.65 44.01 10.08
CA GLY A 92 -27.46 45.44 10.20
C GLY A 92 -28.12 45.94 11.50
N HIS A 93 -27.37 46.77 12.23
CA HIS A 93 -27.74 47.59 13.39
C HIS A 93 -27.87 46.93 14.78
#